data_AF-A0A428AP88-F1
#
_entry.id   AF-A0A428AP88-F1
#
_cell.length_a   1.000
_cell.length_b   1.000
_cell.length_c   1.000
_cell.angle_alpha   90.00
_cell.angle_beta   90.00
_cell.angle_gamma   90.00
#
_symmetry.space_group_name_H-M   'P 1'
#
loop_
_entity.id
_entity.type
_entity.pdbx_description
1 polymer ?
#
loop_
_entity_poly.entity_id
_entity_poly.type
_entity_poly.pdbx_seq_one_letter_code
_entity_poly.pdbx_strand_id
1 'polypeptide(L)'
;MEEHEIDKNFSGRLNILRAGVLGANDGIISIAGVVIGVASATEDVWIIFLSGLAAVFAGAFSMAGGEYVSVSTQKDTEEAAVARERELLENRYRQTVPLRLLRPKW
;
A
#
# COMPACT_ATOMS: atom_id res chain seq x y z
N MET A 1 13.16 20.85 16.84
CA MET A 1 13.03 19.89 15.73
C MET A 1 12.71 18.46 16.21
N GLU A 2 12.39 18.24 17.49
CA GLU A 2 12.10 16.90 18.05
C GLU A 2 10.61 16.50 17.96
N GLU A 3 9.67 17.45 17.88
CA GLU A 3 8.23 17.12 17.83
C GLU A 3 7.79 16.42 16.52
N HIS A 4 8.48 16.66 15.40
CA HIS A 4 8.08 16.14 14.08
C HIS A 4 8.52 14.69 13.83
N GLU A 5 9.46 14.16 14.63
CA GLU A 5 9.98 12.80 14.50
C GLU A 5 9.16 11.78 15.30
N ILE A 6 8.58 12.23 16.43
CA ILE A 6 7.65 11.45 17.27
C ILE A 6 6.37 11.12 16.49
N ASP A 7 5.81 12.09 15.77
CA ASP A 7 4.53 11.97 15.05
C ASP A 7 4.59 10.98 13.87
N LYS A 8 5.70 10.98 13.12
CA LYS A 8 5.94 10.00 12.04
C LYS A 8 6.07 8.57 12.55
N ASN A 9 6.78 8.38 13.66
CA ASN A 9 6.95 7.06 14.29
C ASN A 9 5.61 6.52 14.82
N PHE A 10 4.79 7.39 15.42
CA PHE A 10 3.48 7.00 15.93
C PHE A 10 2.52 6.63 14.80
N SER A 11 2.48 7.44 13.73
CA SER A 11 1.66 7.20 12.55
C SER A 11 2.02 5.91 11.82
N GLY A 12 3.32 5.61 11.68
CA GLY A 12 3.79 4.36 11.08
C GLY A 12 3.35 3.12 11.87
N ARG A 13 3.42 3.17 13.20
CA ARG A 13 2.96 2.08 14.08
C ARG A 13 1.45 1.87 14.00
N LEU A 14 0.67 2.93 13.90
CA LEU A 14 -0.78 2.85 13.70
C LEU A 14 -1.14 2.22 12.36
N ASN A 15 -0.40 2.54 11.28
CA ASN A 15 -0.66 1.94 9.97
C ASN A 15 -0.34 0.44 9.96
N ILE A 16 0.75 0.02 10.59
CA ILE A 16 1.09 -1.40 10.76
C ILE A 16 0.01 -2.13 11.58
N LEU A 17 -0.45 -1.52 12.68
CA LEU A 17 -1.50 -2.10 13.50
C LEU A 17 -2.80 -2.25 12.72
N ARG A 18 -3.18 -1.21 11.95
CA ARG A 18 -4.38 -1.22 11.10
C ARG A 18 -4.30 -2.31 10.02
N ALA A 19 -3.18 -2.41 9.32
CA ALA A 19 -2.95 -3.44 8.31
C ALA A 19 -3.02 -4.85 8.94
N GLY A 20 -2.44 -5.03 10.13
CA GLY A 20 -2.51 -6.29 10.88
C GLY A 20 -3.94 -6.65 11.32
N VAL A 21 -4.73 -5.70 11.82
CA VAL A 21 -6.11 -5.94 12.24
C VAL A 21 -7.02 -6.26 11.05
N LEU A 22 -6.91 -5.52 9.95
CA LEU A 22 -7.66 -5.81 8.72
C LEU A 22 -7.25 -7.17 8.14
N GLY A 23 -5.95 -7.47 8.12
CA GLY A 23 -5.46 -8.77 7.67
C GLY A 23 -5.95 -9.94 8.53
N ALA A 24 -6.00 -9.78 9.86
CA ALA A 24 -6.55 -10.79 10.74
C ALA A 24 -8.05 -11.01 10.52
N ASN A 25 -8.82 -9.93 10.35
CA ASN A 25 -10.25 -10.00 10.05
C ASN A 25 -10.51 -10.78 8.75
N ASP A 26 -9.81 -10.42 7.69
CA ASP A 26 -10.00 -11.03 6.37
C ASP A 26 -9.50 -12.47 6.36
N GLY A 27 -8.41 -12.75 7.07
CA GLY A 27 -7.85 -14.09 7.23
C GLY A 27 -8.84 -15.05 7.89
N ILE A 28 -9.46 -14.67 9.02
CA ILE A 28 -10.40 -15.53 9.75
C ILE A 28 -11.59 -15.91 8.85
N ILE A 29 -12.21 -14.91 8.20
CA ILE A 29 -13.39 -15.14 7.35
C ILE A 29 -13.01 -16.00 6.14
N SER A 30 -11.88 -15.71 5.50
CA SER A 30 -11.41 -16.46 4.33
C SER A 30 -11.11 -17.91 4.66
N ILE A 31 -10.35 -18.18 5.72
CA ILE A 31 -9.98 -19.54 6.12
C ILE A 31 -11.23 -20.32 6.56
N ALA A 32 -12.13 -19.69 7.33
CA ALA A 32 -13.39 -20.31 7.72
C ALA A 32 -14.24 -20.68 6.50
N GLY A 33 -14.32 -19.80 5.49
CA GLY A 33 -15.03 -20.07 4.24
C GLY A 33 -14.45 -21.26 3.48
N VAL A 34 -13.12 -21.35 3.37
CA VAL A 34 -12.44 -22.50 2.74
C VAL A 34 -12.71 -23.79 3.50
N VAL A 35 -12.51 -23.78 4.82
CA VAL A 35 -12.70 -24.97 5.68
C VAL A 35 -14.15 -25.45 5.63
N ILE A 36 -15.12 -24.55 5.73
CA ILE A 36 -16.55 -24.89 5.62
C ILE A 36 -16.86 -25.43 4.22
N GLY A 37 -16.33 -24.81 3.16
CA GLY A 37 -16.52 -25.25 1.79
C GLY A 37 -15.97 -26.66 1.55
N VAL A 38 -14.76 -26.95 2.02
CA VAL A 38 -14.15 -28.27 1.90
C VAL A 38 -14.88 -29.30 2.76
N ALA A 39 -15.24 -28.95 4.00
CA ALA A 39 -16.02 -29.82 4.88
C ALA A 39 -17.42 -30.15 4.33
N SER A 40 -17.98 -29.30 3.46
CA SER A 40 -19.24 -29.61 2.77
C SER A 40 -19.10 -30.69 1.68
N ALA A 41 -17.87 -30.91 1.20
CA ALA A 41 -17.56 -31.84 0.10
C ALA A 41 -16.93 -33.15 0.56
N THR A 42 -16.36 -33.21 1.78
CA THR A 42 -15.72 -34.41 2.34
C THR A 42 -15.83 -34.44 3.86
N GLU A 43 -15.92 -35.63 4.42
CA GLU A 43 -15.85 -35.87 5.88
C GLU A 43 -14.42 -36.18 6.36
N ASP A 44 -13.45 -36.28 5.45
CA ASP A 44 -12.06 -36.58 5.81
C ASP A 44 -11.40 -35.38 6.50
N VAL A 45 -11.16 -35.55 7.80
CA VAL A 45 -10.52 -34.56 8.68
C VAL A 45 -9.14 -34.14 8.19
N TRP A 46 -8.35 -35.05 7.60
CA TRP A 46 -7.02 -34.71 7.10
C TRP A 46 -7.09 -33.77 5.90
N ILE A 47 -8.06 -33.97 5.01
CA ILE A 47 -8.28 -33.10 3.85
C ILE A 47 -8.75 -31.71 4.30
N ILE A 48 -9.69 -31.66 5.25
CA ILE A 48 -10.18 -30.40 5.82
C ILE A 48 -9.03 -29.64 6.50
N PHE A 49 -8.21 -30.31 7.31
CA PHE A 49 -7.08 -29.70 7.99
C PHE A 49 -6.03 -29.15 7.00
N LEU A 50 -5.64 -29.96 6.01
CA LEU A 50 -4.63 -29.57 5.04
C LEU A 50 -5.09 -28.39 4.17
N SER A 51 -6.38 -28.34 3.82
CA SER A 51 -6.95 -27.22 3.07
C SER A 51 -6.97 -25.92 3.88
N GLY A 52 -7.32 -25.98 5.18
CA GLY A 52 -7.23 -24.84 6.08
C GLY A 52 -5.80 -24.33 6.23
N LEU A 53 -4.83 -25.24 6.39
CA LEU A 53 -3.41 -24.88 6.48
C LEU A 53 -2.90 -24.23 5.18
N ALA A 54 -3.27 -24.80 4.03
CA ALA A 54 -2.93 -24.21 2.73
C ALA A 54 -3.56 -22.80 2.57
N ALA A 55 -4.80 -22.60 3.01
CA ALA A 55 -5.48 -21.32 2.97
C ALA A 55 -4.78 -20.26 3.84
N VAL A 56 -4.26 -20.63 5.01
CA VAL A 56 -3.44 -19.74 5.86
C VAL A 56 -2.20 -19.27 5.11
N PHE A 57 -1.44 -20.17 4.51
CA PHE A 57 -0.23 -19.82 3.77
C PHE A 57 -0.55 -18.96 2.54
N ALA A 58 -1.57 -19.34 1.77
CA ALA A 58 -2.01 -18.58 0.60
C ALA A 58 -2.44 -17.15 0.99
N GLY A 59 -3.23 -17.01 2.06
CA GLY A 59 -3.66 -15.71 2.57
C GLY A 59 -2.48 -14.85 3.04
N ALA A 60 -1.56 -15.43 3.82
CA ALA A 60 -0.37 -14.73 4.31
C ALA A 60 0.52 -14.22 3.16
N PHE A 61 0.80 -15.07 2.16
CA PHE A 61 1.60 -14.66 1.00
C PHE A 61 0.89 -13.61 0.14
N SER A 62 -0.44 -13.73 -0.04
CA SER A 62 -1.21 -12.73 -0.78
C SER A 62 -1.19 -11.37 -0.09
N MET A 63 -1.32 -11.33 1.24
CA MET A 63 -1.27 -10.08 2.00
C MET A 63 0.13 -9.47 1.98
N ALA A 64 1.17 -10.27 2.19
CA ALA A 64 2.56 -9.80 2.13
C ALA A 64 2.95 -9.30 0.74
N GLY A 65 2.58 -10.06 -0.31
CA GLY A 65 2.80 -9.66 -1.70
C GLY A 65 2.01 -8.43 -2.09
N GLY A 66 0.74 -8.33 -1.66
CA GLY A 66 -0.11 -7.16 -1.88
C GLY A 66 0.45 -5.90 -1.24
N GLU A 67 0.94 -6.00 0.01
CA GLU A 67 1.61 -4.89 0.70
C GLU A 67 2.88 -4.46 -0.04
N TYR A 68 3.73 -5.42 -0.47
CA TYR A 68 4.95 -5.12 -1.22
C TYR A 68 4.65 -4.39 -2.54
N VAL A 69 3.72 -4.91 -3.33
CA VAL A 69 3.31 -4.29 -4.59
C VAL A 69 2.70 -2.91 -4.33
N SER A 70 1.84 -2.77 -3.33
CA SER A 70 1.24 -1.49 -2.95
C SER A 70 2.29 -0.43 -2.61
N VAL A 71 3.31 -0.77 -1.82
CA VAL A 71 4.39 0.17 -1.46
C VAL A 71 5.22 0.55 -2.69
N SER A 72 5.54 -0.42 -3.56
CA SER A 72 6.29 -0.12 -4.79
C SER A 72 5.52 0.81 -5.73
N THR A 73 4.21 0.59 -5.90
CA THR A 73 3.37 1.41 -6.79
C THR A 73 3.12 2.80 -6.22
N GLN A 74 3.01 2.94 -4.89
CA GLN A 74 2.86 4.24 -4.24
C GLN A 74 4.06 5.14 -4.49
N LYS A 75 5.28 4.58 -4.38
CA LYS A 75 6.52 5.31 -4.67
C LYS A 75 6.57 5.79 -6.13
N ASP A 76 6.27 4.90 -7.07
CA ASP A 76 6.28 5.24 -8.50
C ASP A 76 5.22 6.30 -8.85
N THR A 77 4.04 6.21 -8.22
CA THR A 77 2.96 7.19 -8.39
C THR A 77 3.33 8.56 -7.82
N GLU A 78 4.01 8.59 -6.67
CA GLU A 78 4.48 9.82 -6.04
C GLU A 78 5.57 10.50 -6.90
N GLU A 79 6.54 9.74 -7.40
CA GLU A 79 7.57 10.27 -8.32
C GLU A 79 6.95 10.81 -9.61
N ALA A 80 5.97 10.11 -10.19
CA ALA A 80 5.24 10.58 -11.38
C ALA A 80 4.39 11.83 -11.11
N ALA A 81 3.80 11.95 -9.91
CA ALA A 81 3.07 13.14 -9.50
C ALA A 81 4.01 14.35 -9.36
N VAL A 82 5.16 14.17 -8.71
CA VAL A 82 6.17 15.23 -8.54
C VAL A 82 6.75 15.67 -9.90
N ALA A 83 7.02 14.73 -10.80
CA ALA A 83 7.50 15.04 -12.14
C ALA A 83 6.49 15.89 -12.93
N ARG A 84 5.20 15.54 -12.87
CA ARG A 84 4.12 16.32 -13.48
C ARG A 84 4.00 17.72 -12.88
N GLU A 85 4.08 17.85 -11.55
CA GLU A 85 4.04 19.17 -10.91
C GLU A 85 5.23 20.04 -11.33
N ARG A 86 6.44 19.49 -11.44
CA ARG A 86 7.61 20.23 -11.92
C ARG A 86 7.42 20.73 -13.34
N GLU A 87 6.92 19.89 -14.26
CA GLU A 87 6.65 20.29 -15.64
C GLU A 87 5.60 21.42 -15.71
N LEU A 88 4.54 21.32 -14.90
CA LEU A 88 3.51 22.36 -14.80
C LEU A 88 4.07 23.68 -14.25
N LEU A 89 4.97 23.63 -13.28
CA LEU A 89 5.64 24.81 -12.73
C LEU A 89 6.59 25.45 -13.75
N GLU A 90 7.37 24.67 -14.50
CA GLU A 90 8.26 25.17 -15.55
C GLU A 90 7.48 25.81 -16.70
N ASN A 91 6.41 25.16 -17.17
CA ASN A 91 5.54 25.70 -18.20
C ASN A 91 4.81 26.96 -17.73
N ARG A 92 4.36 27.00 -16.46
CA ARG A 92 3.79 28.21 -15.87
C ARG A 92 4.82 29.33 -15.77
N TYR A 93 6.03 29.07 -15.29
CA TYR A 93 7.09 30.08 -15.20
C TYR A 93 7.41 30.66 -16.58
N ARG A 94 7.50 29.80 -17.61
CA ARG A 94 7.70 30.22 -19.00
C ARG A 94 6.60 31.12 -19.56
N GLN A 95 5.34 30.93 -19.13
CA GLN A 95 4.21 31.76 -19.56
C GLN A 95 4.03 33.04 -18.73
N THR A 96 4.49 33.05 -17.47
CA THR A 96 4.19 34.15 -16.52
C THR A 96 5.35 35.14 -16.35
N VAL A 97 6.58 34.81 -16.75
CA VAL A 97 7.71 35.76 -16.68
C VAL A 97 7.66 36.70 -17.89
N PRO A 98 7.31 37.98 -17.74
CA PRO A 98 7.43 38.92 -18.83
C PRO A 98 8.91 39.05 -19.20
N LEU A 99 9.23 38.78 -20.47
CA LEU A 99 10.58 38.94 -21.09
C LEU A 99 11.20 40.34 -20.88
N ARG A 100 10.47 41.28 -20.28
CA ARG A 100 10.91 42.61 -19.89
C ARG A 100 11.92 42.61 -18.73
N LEU A 101 12.01 41.53 -17.93
CA LEU A 101 12.94 41.44 -16.79
C LEU A 101 14.32 40.85 -17.15
N LEU A 102 14.49 40.28 -18.35
CA LEU A 102 15.74 39.67 -18.83
C LEU A 102 16.63 40.62 -19.65
N ARG A 103 16.45 41.95 -19.53
CA ARG A 103 17.32 42.93 -20.20
C ARG A 103 18.34 43.50 -19.20
N PRO A 104 19.63 43.15 -19.32
CA PRO A 104 20.66 43.77 -18.50
C PRO A 104 20.77 45.26 -18.87
N LYS A 105 20.70 46.12 -17.84
CA LYS A 105 20.92 47.56 -18.00
C LYS A 105 22.43 47.80 -17.99
N TRP A 106 23.01 47.91 -19.18
CA TRP A 106 24.29 48.59 -19.41
C TRP A 106 23.99 49.86 -20.20
#